data_AF-A0A8T4J8E7-F1
#
_entry.id   AF-A0A8T4J8E7-F1
#
_cell.length_a   1.000
_cell.length_b   1.000
_cell.length_c   1.000
_cell.angle_alpha   90.00
_cell.angle_beta   90.00
_cell.angle_gamma   90.00
#
_symmetry.space_group_name_H-M   'P 1'
#
loop_
_entity.id
_entity.type
_entity.pdbx_description
1 polymer ?
#
loop_
_entity_poly.entity_id
_entity_poly.type
_entity_poly.pdbx_seq_one_letter_code
_entity_poly.pdbx_strand_id
1 'polypeptide(L)'
;PGATVVDCTLGLGGHSEALLSTFPSARLIGLDRDTEALRLAGERLAPYANRATLVHAVYDELPEVLDRLGTPRVQGVLFDLGVSSMQLDEADRGFAYAQDAPLDMRMDQTRGISAADVLNT
;
A
#
# COMPACT_ATOMS: atom_id res chain seq x y z
N PRO A 1 26.91 1.36 1.40
CA PRO A 1 25.51 1.73 1.79
C PRO A 1 24.53 0.71 1.20
N GLY A 2 23.50 0.31 1.95
CA GLY A 2 22.45 -0.57 1.45
C GLY A 2 21.49 0.14 0.49
N ALA A 3 20.90 -0.57 -0.47
CA ALA A 3 19.94 -0.01 -1.41
C ALA A 3 18.61 0.33 -0.70
N THR A 4 18.06 1.52 -0.95
CA THR A 4 16.71 1.91 -0.55
C THR A 4 15.77 1.69 -1.72
N VAL A 5 14.73 0.89 -1.49
CA VAL A 5 13.70 0.57 -2.48
C VAL A 5 12.36 1.08 -1.98
N VAL A 6 11.55 1.58 -2.90
CA VAL A 6 10.18 2.02 -2.62
C VAL A 6 9.20 1.01 -3.18
N ASP A 7 8.21 0.62 -2.40
CA ASP A 7 7.02 -0.09 -2.85
C ASP A 7 5.84 0.89 -2.80
N CYS A 8 5.35 1.33 -3.95
CA CYS A 8 4.32 2.37 -4.05
C CYS A 8 2.89 1.85 -3.90
N THR A 9 2.75 0.53 -3.78
CA THR A 9 1.48 -0.20 -3.71
C THR A 9 1.68 -1.37 -2.76
N LEU A 10 2.05 -1.07 -1.52
CA LEU A 10 2.51 -2.06 -0.55
C LEU A 10 1.54 -3.24 -0.42
N GLY A 11 0.24 -2.97 -0.45
CA GLY A 11 -0.83 -3.94 -0.26
C GLY A 11 -0.60 -4.70 1.04
N LEU A 12 -0.66 -6.04 0.97
CA LEU A 12 -0.37 -6.89 2.13
C LEU A 12 1.14 -7.11 2.36
N GLY A 13 2.02 -6.46 1.61
CA GLY A 13 3.48 -6.50 1.82
C GLY A 13 4.19 -7.74 1.26
N GLY A 14 3.57 -8.52 0.37
CA GLY A 14 4.17 -9.76 -0.17
C GLY A 14 5.44 -9.54 -1.00
N HIS A 15 5.42 -8.57 -1.94
CA HIS A 15 6.60 -8.20 -2.72
C HIS A 15 7.71 -7.61 -1.84
N SER A 16 7.30 -6.76 -0.90
CA SER A 16 8.18 -6.14 0.09
C SER A 16 8.87 -7.17 1.01
N GLU A 17 8.16 -8.21 1.46
CA GLU A 17 8.74 -9.32 2.24
C GLU A 17 9.74 -10.13 1.42
N ALA A 18 9.40 -10.46 0.17
CA ALA A 18 10.31 -11.16 -0.75
C ALA A 18 11.60 -10.36 -1.02
N LEU A 19 11.48 -9.04 -1.18
CA LEU A 19 12.62 -8.14 -1.35
C LEU A 19 13.50 -8.11 -0.11
N LEU A 20 12.90 -7.90 1.05
CA LEU A 20 13.64 -7.79 2.31
C LEU A 20 14.32 -9.12 2.65
N SER A 21 13.62 -10.26 2.54
CA SER A 21 14.21 -11.58 2.77
C SER A 21 15.39 -11.90 1.85
N THR A 22 15.33 -11.49 0.58
CA THR A 22 16.38 -11.75 -0.41
C THR A 22 17.61 -10.84 -0.24
N PHE A 23 17.41 -9.58 0.16
CA PHE A 23 18.47 -8.58 0.23
C PHE A 23 18.64 -8.05 1.68
N PRO A 24 19.53 -8.64 2.50
CA PRO A 24 19.67 -8.30 3.92
C PRO A 24 20.09 -6.85 4.19
N SER A 25 20.79 -6.22 3.23
CA SER A 25 21.23 -4.83 3.32
C SER A 25 20.23 -3.83 2.75
N ALA A 26 19.17 -4.29 2.07
CA ALA A 26 18.16 -3.41 1.51
C ALA A 26 17.27 -2.80 2.61
N ARG A 27 16.85 -1.56 2.36
CA ARG A 27 15.85 -0.83 3.14
C ARG A 27 14.61 -0.62 2.28
N LEU A 28 13.45 -0.61 2.91
CA LEU A 28 12.16 -0.45 2.26
C LEU A 28 11.45 0.81 2.76
N ILE A 29 10.86 1.55 1.82
CA ILE A 29 9.81 2.54 2.07
C ILE A 29 8.55 2.03 1.39
N GLY A 30 7.53 1.61 2.15
CA GLY A 30 6.27 1.11 1.63
C GLY A 30 5.16 2.16 1.76
N LEU A 31 4.48 2.46 0.66
CA LEU A 31 3.33 3.36 0.62
C LEU A 31 2.07 2.56 0.35
N ASP A 32 1.00 2.88 1.06
CA ASP A 32 -0.34 2.48 0.67
C ASP A 32 -1.35 3.55 1.09
N ARG A 33 -2.44 3.64 0.32
CA ARG A 33 -3.58 4.51 0.61
C ARG A 33 -4.57 3.87 1.59
N ASP A 34 -4.52 2.55 1.69
CA ASP A 34 -5.43 1.76 2.51
C ASP A 34 -4.79 1.49 3.87
N THR A 35 -5.40 2.04 4.92
CA THR A 35 -4.89 1.90 6.30
C THR A 35 -4.93 0.47 6.80
N GLU A 36 -5.87 -0.35 6.31
CA GLU A 36 -5.96 -1.75 6.72
C GLU A 36 -4.88 -2.59 6.05
N ALA A 37 -4.59 -2.32 4.77
CA ALA A 37 -3.46 -2.91 4.08
C ALA A 37 -2.13 -2.59 4.80
N LEU A 38 -1.92 -1.33 5.21
CA LEU A 38 -0.74 -0.93 5.99
C LEU A 38 -0.63 -1.66 7.33
N ARG A 39 -1.74 -1.82 8.05
CA ARG A 39 -1.77 -2.53 9.33
C ARG A 39 -1.31 -3.97 9.14
N LEU A 40 -1.92 -4.69 8.19
CA LEU A 40 -1.60 -6.08 7.87
C LEU A 40 -0.17 -6.25 7.32
N ALA A 41 0.28 -5.33 6.46
CA ALA A 41 1.66 -5.33 5.98
C ALA A 41 2.65 -5.06 7.13
N GLY A 42 2.31 -4.19 8.08
CA GLY A 42 3.10 -3.94 9.29
C GLY A 42 3.28 -5.21 10.14
N GLU A 43 2.23 -6.02 10.28
CA GLU A 43 2.30 -7.32 10.97
C GLU A 43 3.19 -8.30 10.21
N ARG A 44 3.01 -8.42 8.88
CA ARG A 44 3.85 -9.30 8.03
C ARG A 44 5.33 -8.88 8.07
N LEU A 45 5.60 -7.59 8.01
CA LEU A 45 6.96 -7.04 7.92
C LEU A 45 7.61 -6.80 9.29
N ALA A 46 6.97 -7.19 10.40
CA ALA A 46 7.50 -7.04 11.75
C ALA A 46 8.94 -7.60 11.93
N PRO A 47 9.33 -8.75 11.32
CA PRO A 47 10.71 -9.24 11.37
C PRO A 47 11.75 -8.30 10.74
N TYR A 48 11.32 -7.32 9.95
CA TYR A 48 12.15 -6.36 9.22
C TYR A 48 11.93 -4.91 9.67
N ALA A 49 11.26 -4.69 10.80
CA ALA A 49 10.86 -3.36 11.28
C ALA A 49 12.03 -2.36 11.40
N ASN A 50 13.27 -2.84 11.62
CA ASN A 50 14.46 -2.00 11.68
C ASN A 50 14.89 -1.40 10.32
N ARG A 51 14.31 -1.87 9.22
CA ARG A 51 14.68 -1.47 7.85
C ARG A 51 13.50 -1.33 6.89
N ALA A 52 12.28 -1.40 7.41
CA ALA A 52 11.04 -1.12 6.69
C ALA A 52 10.36 0.11 7.30
N THR A 53 10.02 1.09 6.47
CA THR A 53 9.26 2.28 6.85
C THR A 53 7.96 2.28 6.08
N LEU A 54 6.83 2.21 6.79
CA LEU A 54 5.49 2.17 6.17
C LEU A 54 4.82 3.53 6.32
N VAL A 55 4.23 4.02 5.23
CA VAL A 55 3.67 5.37 5.15
C VAL A 55 2.27 5.31 4.55
N HIS A 56 1.29 5.88 5.26
CA HIS A 56 -0.03 6.15 4.70
C HIS A 56 0.07 7.33 3.74
N ALA A 57 0.05 7.00 2.46
CA ALA A 57 0.22 7.95 1.36
C ALA A 57 -0.26 7.30 0.04
N VAL A 58 -0.69 8.13 -0.89
CA VAL A 58 -0.87 7.72 -2.28
C VAL A 58 0.46 7.87 -3.04
N TYR A 59 0.65 7.08 -4.10
CA TYR A 59 1.94 7.02 -4.78
C TYR A 59 2.35 8.33 -5.50
N ASP A 60 1.41 9.23 -5.77
CA ASP A 60 1.67 10.57 -6.31
C ASP A 60 2.25 11.51 -5.25
N GLU A 61 2.07 11.22 -3.95
CA GLU A 61 2.72 11.88 -2.82
C GLU A 61 4.15 11.37 -2.55
N LEU A 62 4.68 10.48 -3.40
CA LEU A 62 6.03 9.92 -3.21
C LEU A 62 7.12 11.01 -3.07
N PRO A 63 7.17 12.07 -3.89
CA PRO A 63 8.18 13.13 -3.73
C PRO A 63 8.15 13.75 -2.32
N GLU A 64 6.97 14.09 -1.81
CA GLU A 64 6.78 14.69 -0.48
C GLU A 64 7.16 13.71 0.64
N VAL A 65 6.85 12.41 0.46
CA VAL A 65 7.27 11.36 1.40
C VAL A 65 8.79 11.24 1.44
N LEU A 66 9.47 11.23 0.29
CA LEU A 66 10.93 11.14 0.23
C LEU A 66 11.61 12.36 0.85
N ASP A 67 11.09 13.56 0.59
CA ASP A 67 11.59 14.80 1.19
C ASP A 67 11.43 14.79 2.72
N ARG A 68 10.25 14.41 3.21
CA ARG A 68 9.97 14.30 4.66
C ARG A 68 10.87 13.27 5.35
N LEU A 69 11.23 12.19 4.67
CA LEU A 69 12.13 11.16 5.17
C LEU A 69 13.62 11.49 4.96
N GLY A 70 13.94 12.65 4.37
CA GLY A 70 15.32 13.04 4.06
C GLY A 70 16.03 12.06 3.12
N THR A 71 15.29 11.44 2.20
CA THR A 71 15.77 10.40 1.28
C THR A 71 15.81 10.94 -0.15
N PRO A 72 16.91 11.60 -0.57
CA PRO A 72 16.97 12.31 -1.86
C PRO A 72 17.08 11.37 -3.06
N ARG A 73 17.40 10.09 -2.86
CA ARG A 73 17.57 9.09 -3.93
C ARG A 73 17.18 7.70 -3.45
N VAL A 74 16.56 6.95 -4.36
CA VAL A 74 16.22 5.53 -4.19
C VAL A 74 16.83 4.72 -5.34
N GLN A 75 17.04 3.43 -5.12
CA GLN A 75 17.69 2.53 -6.08
C GLN A 75 16.68 1.69 -6.87
N GLY A 76 15.44 1.62 -6.40
CA GLY A 76 14.35 0.96 -7.10
C GLY A 76 13.00 1.49 -6.63
N VAL A 77 12.02 1.42 -7.52
CA VAL A 77 10.63 1.74 -7.24
C VAL A 77 9.77 0.63 -7.86
N LEU A 78 8.90 0.04 -7.05
CA LEU A 78 7.95 -1.00 -7.45
C LEU A 78 6.55 -0.40 -7.50
N PHE A 79 5.80 -0.78 -8.54
CA PHE A 79 4.37 -0.55 -8.68
C PHE A 79 3.72 -1.87 -9.09
N ASP A 80 2.81 -2.36 -8.25
CA ASP A 80 1.89 -3.45 -8.53
C ASP A 80 0.47 -2.86 -8.64
N LEU A 81 0.11 -2.49 -9.87
CA LEU A 81 -1.14 -1.77 -10.12
C LEU A 81 -2.30 -2.76 -10.24
N GLY A 82 -3.30 -2.58 -9.37
CA GLY A 82 -4.50 -3.41 -9.38
C GLY A 82 -5.30 -3.27 -8.09
N VAL A 83 -6.17 -4.22 -7.85
CA VAL A 83 -6.86 -4.41 -6.58
C VAL A 83 -6.25 -5.59 -5.84
N SER A 84 -6.15 -5.49 -4.51
CA SER A 84 -5.64 -6.59 -3.68
C SER A 84 -6.71 -7.66 -3.47
N SER A 85 -6.32 -8.90 -3.14
CA SER A 85 -7.26 -9.94 -2.77
C SER A 85 -8.12 -9.54 -1.56
N MET A 86 -7.53 -8.85 -0.58
CA MET A 86 -8.27 -8.34 0.59
C MET A 86 -9.42 -7.39 0.19
N GLN A 87 -9.20 -6.54 -0.83
CA GLN A 87 -10.24 -5.67 -1.37
C GLN A 87 -11.38 -6.46 -2.04
N LEU A 88 -11.08 -7.62 -2.65
CA LEU A 88 -12.06 -8.48 -3.30
C LEU A 88 -12.76 -9.43 -2.33
N ASP A 89 -12.07 -9.86 -1.26
CA ASP A 89 -12.57 -10.84 -0.31
C ASP A 89 -13.45 -10.19 0.78
N GLU A 90 -13.21 -8.92 1.11
CA GLU A 90 -14.03 -8.16 2.05
C GLU A 90 -15.28 -7.59 1.36
N ALA A 91 -16.40 -8.29 1.53
CA ALA A 91 -17.67 -7.95 0.89
C ALA A 91 -18.07 -6.47 1.10
N ASP A 92 -17.95 -5.97 2.33
CA ASP A 92 -18.37 -4.61 2.73
C ASP A 92 -17.63 -3.48 2.00
N ARG A 93 -16.54 -3.79 1.29
CA ARG A 93 -15.79 -2.82 0.48
C ARG A 93 -16.41 -2.57 -0.89
N GLY A 94 -17.34 -3.42 -1.33
CA GLY A 94 -18.12 -3.21 -2.54
C GLY A 94 -17.38 -3.47 -3.85
N PHE A 95 -16.19 -4.09 -3.83
CA PHE A 95 -15.45 -4.45 -5.05
C PHE A 95 -15.91 -5.79 -5.66
N ALA A 96 -16.48 -6.68 -4.86
CA ALA A 96 -16.95 -7.98 -5.31
C ALA A 96 -18.37 -7.89 -5.88
N TYR A 97 -18.54 -8.22 -7.17
CA TYR A 97 -19.87 -8.32 -7.80
C TYR A 97 -20.65 -9.58 -7.36
N ALA A 98 -19.95 -10.57 -6.81
CA ALA A 98 -20.53 -11.88 -6.49
C ALA A 98 -21.30 -11.91 -5.17
N GLN A 99 -21.21 -10.85 -4.36
CA GLN A 99 -21.83 -10.74 -3.05
C GLN A 99 -22.66 -9.45 -3.01
N ASP A 100 -23.81 -9.49 -2.33
CA ASP A 100 -24.61 -8.28 -2.10
C ASP A 100 -23.98 -7.45 -0.98
N ALA A 101 -23.51 -6.26 -1.31
CA ALA A 101 -22.76 -5.39 -0.41
C ALA A 101 -22.91 -3.91 -0.80
N PRO A 102 -22.62 -2.96 0.11
CA PRO A 102 -22.64 -1.53 -0.22
C PRO A 102 -21.75 -1.23 -1.43
N LEU A 103 -22.27 -0.49 -2.41
CA LEU A 103 -21.52 -0.10 -3.61
C LEU A 103 -20.56 1.06 -3.28
N ASP A 104 -19.49 0.75 -2.53
CA ASP A 104 -18.50 1.72 -2.09
C ASP A 104 -17.35 1.83 -3.11
N MET A 105 -16.56 0.77 -3.29
CA MET A 105 -15.40 0.69 -4.19
C MET A 105 -14.26 1.70 -3.91
N ARG A 106 -14.27 2.40 -2.77
CA ARG A 106 -13.11 3.23 -2.37
C ARG A 106 -12.02 2.35 -1.76
N MET A 107 -10.81 2.55 -2.27
CA MET A 107 -9.61 1.95 -1.66
C MET A 107 -9.28 2.60 -0.30
N ASP A 108 -9.58 3.89 -0.16
CA ASP A 108 -9.47 4.64 1.09
C ASP A 108 -10.87 5.13 1.47
N GLN A 109 -11.50 4.48 2.46
CA GLN A 109 -12.86 4.80 2.90
C GLN A 109 -12.94 6.07 3.75
N THR A 110 -11.81 6.68 4.13
CA THR A 110 -11.79 7.89 4.95
C THR A 110 -12.09 9.17 4.17
N ARG A 111 -12.03 9.11 2.84
CA ARG A 111 -12.21 10.27 1.94
C ARG A 111 -12.77 9.87 0.58
N GLY A 112 -13.20 10.87 -0.19
CA GLY A 112 -13.67 10.69 -1.56
C GLY A 112 -15.13 10.22 -1.69
N ILE A 113 -15.57 10.10 -2.94
CA ILE A 113 -16.94 9.75 -3.34
C ILE A 113 -17.07 8.23 -3.52
N SER A 114 -18.18 7.65 -3.09
CA SER A 114 -18.46 6.22 -3.30
C SER A 114 -18.91 5.96 -4.73
N ALA A 115 -18.83 4.70 -5.19
CA ALA A 115 -19.37 4.29 -6.48
C ALA A 115 -20.90 4.46 -6.54
N ALA A 116 -21.62 4.26 -5.42
CA ALA A 116 -23.04 4.56 -5.32
C ALA A 116 -23.34 6.04 -5.54
N ASP A 117 -22.54 6.95 -4.98
CA ASP A 117 -22.70 8.39 -5.20
C ASP A 117 -22.50 8.73 -6.67
N VAL A 118 -21.45 8.20 -7.29
CA VAL A 118 -21.13 8.42 -8.71
C VAL A 118 -22.27 8.00 -9.63
N LEU A 119 -22.95 6.89 -9.36
CA LEU A 119 -24.06 6.44 -10.20
C LEU A 119 -25.36 7.24 -10.01
N ASN A 120 -25.51 7.91 -8.87
CA ASN A 120 -26.73 8.63 -8.50
C ASN A 120 -26.64 10.15 -8.73
N THR A 121 -25.54 10.64 -9.31
CA THR A 121 -25.31 12.05 -9.69
C THR A 121 -25.07 12.18 -11.18
#